data_AF-M4V7D4-F1
#
_entry.id   AF-M4V7D4-F1
#
_cell.length_a   1.000
_cell.length_b   1.000
_cell.length_c   1.000
_cell.angle_alpha   90.00
_cell.angle_beta   90.00
_cell.angle_gamma   90.00
#
_symmetry.space_group_name_H-M   'P 1'
#
loop_
_entity.id
_entity.type
_entity.pdbx_description
1 polymer ?
#
loop_
_entity_poly.entity_id
_entity_poly.type
_entity_poly.pdbx_seq_one_letter_code
_entity_poly.pdbx_strand_id
1 'polypeptide(L)'
;MKKLICLMALSLLAACSPQKSSVKSNINTTTATISGTPMGQCTTSVSSIGIIYDQTSYNFESQVKGLLSATLSPNEVGSISGMANAATGVRFSGLVKLDGSGNVVGSQSSFKITVYDSIWQMNQTASNLIEISFTAAKGATISGQFNTQTGDGYLSLQDQYGVVRLTGKIDAQSFSGTVSYQNSVSVVGGQPASGNLGQFYIARCALFQ
;
A
#
# COMPACT_ATOMS: atom_id res chain seq x y z
N MET A 1 13.58 2.40 -69.21
CA MET A 1 12.64 1.46 -68.54
C MET A 1 13.41 0.60 -67.55
N LYS A 2 13.34 0.90 -66.25
CA LYS A 2 13.79 0.01 -65.17
C LYS A 2 12.82 0.23 -64.00
N LYS A 3 11.92 -0.73 -63.80
CA LYS A 3 10.93 -0.74 -62.73
C LYS A 3 11.62 -1.17 -61.44
N LEU A 4 11.64 -0.31 -60.43
CA LEU A 4 12.08 -0.65 -59.08
C LEU A 4 10.83 -0.91 -58.23
N ILE A 5 10.63 -2.16 -57.87
CA ILE A 5 9.53 -2.64 -57.03
C ILE A 5 9.94 -2.37 -55.57
N CYS A 6 9.25 -1.43 -54.92
CA CYS A 6 9.43 -1.16 -53.50
C CYS A 6 8.49 -2.08 -52.72
N LEU A 7 9.04 -3.12 -52.07
CA LEU A 7 8.31 -3.98 -51.14
C LEU A 7 7.84 -3.16 -49.93
N MET A 8 6.52 -3.11 -49.70
CA MET A 8 5.93 -2.66 -48.45
C MET A 8 6.19 -3.69 -47.35
N ALA A 9 6.98 -3.31 -46.35
CA ALA A 9 7.10 -4.06 -45.09
C ALA A 9 5.90 -3.71 -44.21
N LEU A 10 5.01 -4.69 -44.03
CA LEU A 10 3.84 -4.62 -43.16
C LEU A 10 4.31 -4.84 -41.70
N SER A 11 4.58 -3.76 -40.97
CA SER A 11 4.89 -3.82 -39.55
C SER A 11 3.63 -4.09 -38.74
N LEU A 12 3.48 -5.32 -38.26
CA LEU A 12 2.50 -5.73 -37.27
C LEU A 12 2.69 -4.92 -35.99
N LEU A 13 1.78 -4.00 -35.72
CA LEU A 13 1.63 -3.38 -34.41
C LEU A 13 1.11 -4.46 -33.45
N ALA A 14 2.03 -5.08 -32.72
CA ALA A 14 1.68 -5.85 -31.53
C ALA A 14 1.08 -4.88 -30.50
N ALA A 15 -0.23 -4.95 -30.32
CA ALA A 15 -0.91 -4.31 -29.22
C ALA A 15 -0.45 -4.98 -27.91
N CYS A 16 0.61 -4.43 -27.30
CA CYS A 16 0.87 -4.63 -25.88
C CYS A 16 -0.21 -3.88 -25.11
N SER A 17 -1.30 -4.56 -24.78
CA SER A 17 -2.13 -4.12 -23.66
C SER A 17 -1.25 -4.22 -22.40
N PRO A 18 -1.07 -3.14 -21.61
CA PRO A 18 -0.42 -3.27 -20.32
C PRO A 18 -1.30 -4.16 -19.45
N GLN A 19 -0.95 -5.43 -19.39
CA GLN A 19 -1.51 -6.35 -18.42
C GLN A 19 -1.11 -5.81 -17.05
N LYS A 20 -2.10 -5.40 -16.24
CA LYS A 20 -1.89 -5.03 -14.84
C LYS A 20 -1.16 -6.20 -14.17
N SER A 21 0.15 -6.06 -14.03
CA SER A 21 1.02 -7.13 -13.56
C SER A 21 0.86 -7.22 -12.05
N SER A 22 -0.13 -7.99 -11.60
CA SER A 22 -0.20 -8.46 -10.22
C SER A 22 0.83 -9.58 -10.04
N VAL A 23 2.10 -9.18 -9.97
CA VAL A 23 3.15 -10.06 -9.47
C VAL A 23 2.79 -10.38 -8.03
N LYS A 24 2.21 -11.56 -7.82
CA LYS A 24 2.05 -12.17 -6.50
C LYS A 24 3.45 -12.44 -5.96
N SER A 25 3.94 -11.56 -5.09
CA SER A 25 5.09 -11.90 -4.26
C SER A 25 4.62 -12.93 -3.24
N ASN A 26 4.98 -14.20 -3.46
CA ASN A 26 5.04 -15.15 -2.37
C ASN A 26 6.18 -14.68 -1.47
N ILE A 27 5.85 -14.12 -0.30
CA ILE A 27 6.83 -13.87 0.74
C ILE A 27 7.23 -15.25 1.27
N ASN A 28 8.28 -15.82 0.66
CA ASN A 28 9.03 -16.89 1.29
C ASN A 28 9.75 -16.25 2.48
N THR A 29 9.26 -16.53 3.68
CA THR A 29 9.94 -16.22 4.94
C THR A 29 11.15 -17.13 5.11
N THR A 30 12.18 -16.94 4.28
CA THR A 30 13.50 -17.51 4.57
C THR A 30 14.01 -16.81 5.83
N THR A 31 14.08 -17.57 6.91
CA THR A 31 14.51 -17.14 8.24
C THR A 31 15.96 -16.71 8.16
N ALA A 32 16.21 -15.42 7.95
CA ALA A 32 17.52 -14.84 8.20
C ALA A 32 17.77 -14.91 9.71
N THR A 33 18.88 -15.53 10.10
CA THR A 33 19.32 -15.60 11.50
C THR A 33 19.70 -14.18 11.94
N ILE A 34 18.87 -13.56 12.77
CA ILE A 34 19.06 -12.19 13.26
C ILE A 34 19.50 -12.27 14.72
N SER A 35 20.65 -11.65 15.05
CA SER A 35 21.06 -11.43 16.43
C SER A 35 20.28 -10.24 17.00
N GLY A 36 19.24 -10.55 17.75
CA GLY A 36 18.36 -9.62 18.45
C GLY A 36 17.22 -10.43 19.04
N THR A 37 16.79 -10.13 20.27
CA THR A 37 15.72 -10.87 20.95
C THR A 37 14.51 -10.97 20.02
N PRO A 38 14.05 -12.18 19.67
CA PRO A 38 12.94 -12.35 18.74
C PRO A 38 11.69 -11.66 19.29
N MET A 39 11.19 -10.67 18.55
CA MET A 39 9.88 -10.08 18.82
C MET A 39 8.84 -11.16 18.51
N GLY A 40 8.02 -11.50 19.52
CA GLY A 40 7.18 -12.71 19.53
C GLY A 40 6.41 -12.96 18.23
N GLN A 41 6.40 -14.22 17.79
CA GLN A 41 5.62 -14.67 16.64
C GLN A 41 4.12 -14.44 16.90
N CYS A 42 3.38 -13.99 15.88
CA CYS A 42 1.91 -14.03 15.97
C CYS A 42 1.46 -15.47 16.20
N THR A 43 0.62 -15.68 17.21
CA THR A 43 -0.10 -16.95 17.33
C THR A 43 -1.03 -17.12 16.12
N THR A 44 -1.38 -18.36 15.79
CA THR A 44 -2.15 -18.73 14.59
C THR A 44 -3.53 -18.07 14.47
N SER A 45 -4.00 -17.37 15.51
CA SER A 45 -5.30 -16.69 15.56
C SER A 45 -5.24 -15.18 15.30
N VAL A 46 -4.06 -14.60 15.05
CA VAL A 46 -3.90 -13.15 14.85
C VAL A 46 -3.93 -12.82 13.35
N SER A 47 -4.81 -11.90 12.94
CA SER A 47 -4.87 -11.40 11.56
C SER A 47 -3.56 -10.72 11.16
N SER A 48 -2.95 -11.17 10.06
CA SER A 48 -1.80 -10.50 9.45
C SER A 48 -2.16 -9.24 8.66
N ILE A 49 -3.46 -8.91 8.62
CA ILE A 49 -4.03 -7.80 7.87
C ILE A 49 -4.44 -6.68 8.82
N GLY A 50 -3.92 -5.48 8.56
CA GLY A 50 -4.34 -4.24 9.18
C GLY A 50 -5.48 -3.57 8.43
N ILE A 51 -6.16 -2.66 9.12
CA ILE A 51 -7.33 -1.95 8.61
C ILE A 51 -7.09 -0.44 8.71
N ILE A 52 -7.45 0.31 7.67
CA ILE A 52 -7.56 1.77 7.69
C ILE A 52 -9.05 2.10 7.62
N TYR A 53 -9.52 2.95 8.53
CA TYR A 53 -10.94 3.22 8.71
C TYR A 53 -11.18 4.63 9.25
N ASP A 54 -12.38 5.15 8.99
CA ASP A 54 -12.89 6.36 9.62
C ASP A 54 -14.41 6.19 9.78
N GLN A 55 -14.82 5.84 11.00
CA GLN A 55 -16.24 5.60 11.31
C GLN A 55 -17.01 6.90 11.57
N THR A 56 -16.30 8.02 11.70
CA THR A 56 -16.86 9.30 12.17
C THR A 56 -17.00 10.32 11.06
N SER A 57 -16.25 10.16 9.96
CA SER A 57 -16.21 11.10 8.85
C SER A 57 -16.95 10.59 7.62
N TYR A 58 -17.83 11.42 7.08
CA TYR A 58 -18.44 11.19 5.76
C TYR A 58 -17.44 11.32 4.60
N ASN A 59 -16.19 11.72 4.87
CA ASN A 59 -15.20 11.99 3.83
C ASN A 59 -14.26 10.82 3.53
N PHE A 60 -14.38 9.68 4.21
CA PHE A 60 -13.45 8.55 4.04
C PHE A 60 -13.28 8.14 2.57
N GLU A 61 -14.38 7.90 1.86
CA GLU A 61 -14.35 7.50 0.45
C GLU A 61 -13.66 8.57 -0.41
N SER A 62 -13.99 9.85 -0.19
CA SER A 62 -13.37 10.97 -0.90
C SER A 62 -11.86 11.03 -0.64
N GLN A 63 -11.41 10.78 0.59
CA GLN A 63 -9.99 10.76 0.94
C GLN A 63 -9.26 9.57 0.32
N VAL A 64 -9.86 8.38 0.25
CA VAL A 64 -9.27 7.22 -0.44
C VAL A 64 -9.19 7.47 -1.94
N LYS A 65 -10.23 8.04 -2.56
CA LYS A 65 -10.20 8.45 -3.97
C LYS A 65 -9.16 9.54 -4.22
N GLY A 66 -8.96 10.44 -3.26
CA GLY A 66 -7.88 11.41 -3.25
C GLY A 66 -6.50 10.75 -3.26
N LEU A 67 -6.25 9.77 -2.39
CA LEU A 67 -5.01 8.97 -2.42
C LEU A 67 -4.78 8.32 -3.78
N LEU A 68 -5.81 7.67 -4.33
CA LEU A 68 -5.72 6.94 -5.61
C LEU A 68 -5.59 7.85 -6.83
N SER A 69 -5.91 9.15 -6.71
CA SER A 69 -5.88 10.12 -7.81
C SER A 69 -4.51 10.31 -8.47
N ALA A 70 -3.43 9.85 -7.84
CA ALA A 70 -2.10 9.85 -8.44
C ALA A 70 -1.93 8.82 -9.56
N THR A 71 -2.80 7.81 -9.64
CA THR A 71 -2.70 6.70 -10.61
C THR A 71 -4.03 6.31 -11.26
N LEU A 72 -5.17 6.66 -10.67
CA LEU A 72 -6.50 6.26 -11.11
C LEU A 72 -7.43 7.47 -11.11
N SER A 73 -8.34 7.53 -12.09
CA SER A 73 -9.42 8.50 -12.04
C SER A 73 -10.42 8.13 -10.94
N PRO A 74 -10.94 9.09 -10.14
CA PRO A 74 -11.96 8.80 -9.12
C PRO A 74 -13.22 8.10 -9.65
N ASN A 75 -13.52 8.25 -10.95
CA ASN A 75 -14.67 7.61 -11.61
C ASN A 75 -14.44 6.12 -11.90
N GLU A 76 -13.20 5.64 -11.85
CA GLU A 76 -12.84 4.23 -12.01
C GLU A 76 -12.90 3.45 -10.69
N VAL A 77 -13.17 4.16 -9.59
CA VAL A 77 -13.21 3.61 -8.23
C VAL A 77 -14.65 3.60 -7.74
N GLY A 78 -15.13 2.41 -7.35
CA GLY A 78 -16.45 2.22 -6.77
C GLY A 78 -16.60 2.87 -5.39
N SER A 79 -17.68 2.50 -4.69
CA SER A 79 -17.93 2.96 -3.33
C SER A 79 -17.05 2.23 -2.33
N ILE A 80 -16.56 2.94 -1.32
CA ILE A 80 -15.60 2.42 -0.33
C ILE A 80 -16.09 2.78 1.07
N SER A 81 -16.32 1.77 1.91
CA SER A 81 -16.75 2.00 3.29
C SER A 81 -15.59 2.40 4.20
N GLY A 82 -15.84 3.38 5.09
CA GLY A 82 -14.96 3.71 6.22
C GLY A 82 -15.15 2.82 7.45
N MET A 83 -16.04 1.82 7.40
CA MET A 83 -16.26 0.91 8.53
C MET A 83 -15.23 -0.23 8.55
N ALA A 84 -14.65 -0.49 9.71
CA ALA A 84 -13.59 -1.49 9.88
C ALA A 84 -14.02 -2.92 9.48
N ASN A 85 -15.30 -3.27 9.64
CA ASN A 85 -15.86 -4.59 9.38
C ASN A 85 -16.71 -4.68 8.09
N ALA A 86 -16.72 -3.64 7.26
CA ALA A 86 -17.42 -3.68 5.99
C ALA A 86 -16.72 -4.58 4.95
N ALA A 87 -17.50 -5.05 3.97
CA ALA A 87 -17.00 -5.83 2.84
C ALA A 87 -16.11 -5.01 1.89
N THR A 88 -16.41 -3.71 1.74
CA THR A 88 -15.54 -2.73 1.09
C THR A 88 -14.74 -1.97 2.15
N GLY A 89 -13.63 -1.36 1.75
CA GLY A 89 -12.78 -0.58 2.64
C GLY A 89 -11.30 -0.71 2.28
N VAL A 90 -10.46 -0.22 3.19
CA VAL A 90 -9.00 -0.23 3.00
C VAL A 90 -8.37 -1.19 4.01
N ARG A 91 -7.47 -2.03 3.50
CA ARG A 91 -6.66 -2.96 4.27
C ARG A 91 -5.20 -2.77 3.93
N PHE A 92 -4.32 -3.24 4.80
CA PHE A 92 -2.90 -3.24 4.52
C PHE A 92 -2.21 -4.45 5.14
N SER A 93 -1.04 -4.77 4.60
CA SER A 93 -0.15 -5.79 5.13
C SER A 93 1.29 -5.45 4.75
N GLY A 94 2.24 -6.10 5.41
CA GLY A 94 3.64 -5.85 5.12
C GLY A 94 4.56 -6.47 6.16
N LEU A 95 5.83 -6.09 6.06
CA LEU A 95 6.87 -6.39 7.02
C LEU A 95 7.68 -5.11 7.21
N VAL A 96 7.81 -4.66 8.46
CA VAL A 96 8.59 -3.47 8.84
C VAL A 96 9.68 -3.91 9.79
N LYS A 97 10.93 -3.80 9.33
CA LYS A 97 12.10 -4.13 10.14
C LYS A 97 12.56 -2.91 10.91
N LEU A 98 12.77 -3.05 12.21
CA LEU A 98 13.39 -2.01 13.06
C LEU A 98 14.82 -2.41 13.43
N ASP A 99 15.71 -1.42 13.52
CA ASP A 99 17.03 -1.59 14.16
C ASP A 99 16.92 -1.48 15.69
N GLY A 100 18.05 -1.69 16.40
CA GLY A 100 18.09 -1.60 17.86
C GLY A 100 17.82 -0.21 18.44
N SER A 101 17.79 0.83 17.61
CA SER A 101 17.46 2.21 17.99
C SER A 101 16.03 2.59 17.63
N GLY A 102 15.24 1.67 17.07
CA GLY A 102 13.87 1.91 16.66
C GLY A 102 13.73 2.60 15.30
N ASN A 103 14.80 2.69 14.49
CA ASN A 103 14.70 3.21 13.12
C ASN A 103 14.23 2.10 12.17
N VAL A 104 13.43 2.48 11.17
CA VAL A 104 12.98 1.55 10.13
C VAL A 104 14.13 1.23 9.17
N VAL A 105 14.44 -0.06 9.01
CA VAL A 105 15.39 -0.57 8.03
C VAL A 105 14.64 -0.77 6.70
N GLY A 106 14.53 0.31 5.93
CA GLY A 106 13.72 0.35 4.70
C GLY A 106 14.06 -0.72 3.67
N SER A 107 15.34 -1.06 3.52
CA SER A 107 15.82 -2.08 2.58
C SER A 107 15.35 -3.51 2.93
N GLN A 108 14.93 -3.74 4.16
CA GLN A 108 14.39 -5.01 4.65
C GLN A 108 12.89 -4.94 4.91
N SER A 109 12.23 -3.84 4.49
CA SER A 109 10.82 -3.60 4.75
C SER A 109 10.01 -3.64 3.45
N SER A 110 8.73 -3.99 3.58
CA SER A 110 7.74 -3.97 2.49
C SER A 110 6.37 -3.61 3.04
N PHE A 111 5.56 -2.91 2.25
CA PHE A 111 4.22 -2.53 2.65
C PHE A 111 3.27 -2.57 1.47
N LYS A 112 2.03 -2.99 1.69
CA LYS A 112 1.00 -3.03 0.68
C LYS A 112 -0.31 -2.49 1.24
N ILE A 113 -0.92 -1.58 0.52
CA ILE A 113 -2.28 -1.10 0.76
C ILE A 113 -3.18 -1.72 -0.30
N THR A 114 -4.31 -2.26 0.14
CA THR A 114 -5.31 -2.88 -0.72
C THR A 114 -6.65 -2.19 -0.48
N VAL A 115 -7.25 -1.70 -1.56
CA VAL A 115 -8.57 -1.05 -1.53
C VAL A 115 -9.59 -2.01 -2.15
N TYR A 116 -10.59 -2.37 -1.36
CA TYR A 116 -11.75 -3.16 -1.74
C TYR A 116 -12.91 -2.19 -1.99
N ASP A 117 -13.32 -2.01 -3.23
CA ASP A 117 -14.45 -1.15 -3.59
C ASP A 117 -15.67 -2.00 -4.02
N SER A 118 -16.78 -1.33 -4.34
CA SER A 118 -17.99 -2.01 -4.80
C SER A 118 -17.81 -2.75 -6.14
N ILE A 119 -16.89 -2.31 -7.01
CA ILE A 119 -16.60 -2.97 -8.30
C ILE A 119 -15.91 -4.31 -8.06
N TRP A 120 -14.94 -4.35 -7.16
CA TRP A 120 -14.35 -5.58 -6.68
C TRP A 120 -15.40 -6.45 -5.99
N GLN A 121 -16.25 -5.90 -5.12
CA GLN A 121 -17.25 -6.69 -4.40
C GLN A 121 -18.22 -7.43 -5.34
N MET A 122 -18.60 -6.81 -6.47
CA MET A 122 -19.48 -7.43 -7.46
C MET A 122 -18.85 -8.61 -8.21
N ASN A 123 -17.53 -8.61 -8.41
CA ASN A 123 -16.86 -9.58 -9.29
C ASN A 123 -15.79 -10.43 -8.59
N GLN A 124 -15.40 -10.10 -7.36
CA GLN A 124 -14.41 -10.73 -6.46
C GLN A 124 -13.14 -11.29 -7.17
N THR A 125 -12.75 -10.72 -8.30
CA THR A 125 -11.57 -11.14 -9.05
C THR A 125 -10.35 -10.33 -8.61
N ALA A 126 -9.19 -10.98 -8.60
CA ALA A 126 -7.93 -10.32 -8.28
C ALA A 126 -7.55 -9.21 -9.29
N SER A 127 -8.11 -9.21 -10.50
CA SER A 127 -7.85 -8.20 -11.54
C SER A 127 -8.46 -6.84 -11.22
N ASN A 128 -9.51 -6.81 -10.39
CA ASN A 128 -10.26 -5.59 -10.06
C ASN A 128 -9.83 -5.02 -8.71
N LEU A 129 -8.90 -5.69 -8.02
CA LEU A 129 -8.40 -5.25 -6.74
C LEU A 129 -7.40 -4.11 -6.94
N ILE A 130 -7.59 -3.01 -6.22
CA ILE A 130 -6.70 -1.86 -6.27
C ILE A 130 -5.60 -2.07 -5.22
N GLU A 131 -4.34 -2.11 -5.64
CA GLU A 131 -3.20 -2.33 -4.76
C GLU A 131 -2.13 -1.25 -4.96
N ILE A 132 -1.63 -0.70 -3.85
CA ILE A 132 -0.47 0.19 -3.79
C ILE A 132 0.64 -0.58 -3.07
N SER A 133 1.76 -0.83 -3.74
CA SER A 133 2.87 -1.61 -3.16
C SER A 133 4.11 -0.75 -2.99
N PHE A 134 4.62 -0.70 -1.76
CA PHE A 134 5.88 -0.07 -1.41
C PHE A 134 6.92 -1.15 -1.17
N THR A 135 7.85 -1.28 -2.11
CA THR A 135 9.03 -2.14 -1.98
C THR A 135 10.23 -1.45 -2.63
N ALA A 136 11.43 -1.74 -2.14
CA ALA A 136 12.65 -1.22 -2.76
C ALA A 136 12.75 -1.59 -4.25
N ALA A 137 12.28 -2.79 -4.63
CA ALA A 137 12.26 -3.24 -6.03
C ALA A 137 11.34 -2.40 -6.94
N LYS A 138 10.35 -1.71 -6.38
CA LYS A 138 9.47 -0.76 -7.08
C LYS A 138 9.93 0.70 -6.95
N GLY A 139 11.13 0.93 -6.42
CA GLY A 139 11.67 2.28 -6.20
C GLY A 139 11.06 3.01 -5.00
N ALA A 140 10.32 2.32 -4.14
CA ALA A 140 9.75 2.93 -2.95
C ALA A 140 10.79 3.05 -1.83
N THR A 141 10.74 4.14 -1.09
CA THR A 141 11.48 4.37 0.14
C THR A 141 10.55 4.13 1.34
N ILE A 142 10.93 3.21 2.22
CA ILE A 142 10.26 2.98 3.49
C ILE A 142 11.18 3.48 4.59
N SER A 143 10.69 4.39 5.42
CA SER A 143 11.45 5.00 6.52
C SER A 143 10.55 5.24 7.73
N GLY A 144 11.13 5.57 8.87
CA GLY A 144 10.37 5.76 10.09
C GLY A 144 11.26 5.66 11.32
N GLN A 145 10.70 6.07 12.45
CA GLN A 145 11.36 6.01 13.73
C GLN A 145 10.31 5.81 14.82
N PHE A 146 10.61 4.91 15.75
CA PHE A 146 9.80 4.63 16.93
C PHE A 146 10.64 4.80 18.19
N ASN A 147 10.09 5.51 19.16
CA ASN A 147 10.67 5.61 20.49
C ASN A 147 10.66 4.22 21.15
N THR A 148 11.83 3.70 21.55
CA THR A 148 11.95 2.33 22.08
C THR A 148 11.42 2.17 23.50
N GLN A 149 11.15 3.28 24.21
CA GLN A 149 10.55 3.28 25.55
C GLN A 149 9.03 3.43 25.51
N THR A 150 8.52 4.36 24.70
CA THR A 150 7.09 4.68 24.65
C THR A 150 6.36 3.98 23.52
N GLY A 151 7.07 3.61 22.44
CA GLY A 151 6.50 3.02 21.23
C GLY A 151 5.90 4.04 20.25
N ASP A 152 5.89 5.33 20.60
CA ASP A 152 5.37 6.39 19.71
C ASP A 152 6.32 6.63 18.54
N GLY A 153 5.77 6.83 17.34
CA GLY A 153 6.57 7.00 16.15
C GLY A 153 5.77 7.12 14.87
N TYR A 154 6.45 6.88 13.76
CA TYR A 154 5.84 6.90 12.44
C TYR A 154 6.51 5.94 11.46
N LEU A 155 5.75 5.57 10.45
CA LEU A 155 6.18 4.86 9.24
C LEU A 155 5.81 5.73 8.03
N SER A 156 6.78 6.00 7.17
CA SER A 156 6.64 6.77 5.94
C SER A 156 6.92 5.89 4.73
N LEU A 157 5.96 5.84 3.82
CA LEU A 157 5.95 5.04 2.61
C LEU A 157 5.94 6.00 1.43
N GLN A 158 7.07 6.14 0.75
CA GLN A 158 7.22 7.10 -0.32
C GLN A 158 7.56 6.39 -1.63
N ASP A 159 6.95 6.81 -2.72
CA ASP A 159 7.31 6.43 -4.08
C ASP A 159 7.25 7.66 -5.01
N GLN A 160 7.26 7.43 -6.32
CA GLN A 160 7.18 8.51 -7.33
C GLN A 160 5.81 9.23 -7.37
N TYR A 161 4.77 8.66 -6.76
CA TYR A 161 3.41 9.19 -6.78
C TYR A 161 3.09 10.03 -5.54
N GLY A 162 3.82 9.81 -4.44
CA GLY A 162 3.67 10.61 -3.23
C GLY A 162 4.17 9.90 -1.98
N VAL A 163 3.60 10.30 -0.85
CA VAL A 163 3.90 9.73 0.46
C VAL A 163 2.62 9.35 1.19
N VAL A 164 2.62 8.17 1.80
CA VAL A 164 1.66 7.74 2.80
C VAL A 164 2.39 7.61 4.13
N ARG A 165 1.86 8.25 5.18
CA ARG A 165 2.47 8.28 6.51
C ARG A 165 1.50 7.73 7.54
N LEU A 166 1.92 6.69 8.25
CA LEU A 166 1.24 6.15 9.42
C LEU A 166 1.93 6.74 10.65
N THR A 167 1.21 7.52 11.47
CA THR A 167 1.73 8.07 12.72
C THR A 167 0.95 7.44 13.88
N GLY A 168 1.65 6.89 14.86
CA GLY A 168 0.98 6.11 15.87
C GLY A 168 1.90 5.53 16.93
N LYS A 169 1.40 4.53 17.64
CA LYS A 169 2.08 3.91 18.76
C LYS A 169 2.13 2.40 18.60
N ILE A 170 3.29 1.82 18.85
CA ILE A 170 3.50 0.38 19.00
C ILE A 170 3.38 0.05 20.49
N ASP A 171 2.41 -0.77 20.86
CA ASP A 171 2.29 -1.29 22.23
C ASP A 171 2.66 -2.79 22.30
N ALA A 172 2.23 -3.50 23.35
CA ALA A 172 2.53 -4.93 23.49
C ALA A 172 1.79 -5.80 22.44
N GLN A 173 0.67 -5.34 21.90
CA GLN A 173 -0.26 -6.13 21.08
C GLN A 173 -0.43 -5.57 19.67
N SER A 174 -0.30 -4.27 19.48
CA SER A 174 -0.77 -3.56 18.29
C SER A 174 0.15 -2.43 17.84
N PHE A 175 -0.06 -2.04 16.59
CA PHE A 175 0.34 -0.74 16.07
C PHE A 175 -0.92 -0.03 15.58
N SER A 176 -1.19 1.14 16.15
CA SER A 176 -2.40 1.91 15.84
C SER A 176 -2.13 3.41 15.86
N GLY A 177 -2.96 4.17 15.16
CA GLY A 177 -2.82 5.62 15.04
C GLY A 177 -3.55 6.16 13.81
N THR A 178 -3.00 7.20 13.18
CA THR A 178 -3.59 7.88 12.02
C THR A 178 -2.81 7.66 10.73
N VAL A 179 -3.50 7.70 9.59
CA VAL A 179 -2.89 7.62 8.26
C VAL A 179 -3.15 8.91 7.49
N SER A 180 -2.08 9.57 7.06
CA SER A 180 -2.14 10.71 6.14
C SER A 180 -1.49 10.38 4.81
N TYR A 181 -1.84 11.11 3.76
CA TYR A 181 -1.20 11.01 2.46
C TYR A 181 -0.98 12.38 1.82
N GLN A 182 -0.01 12.44 0.93
CA GLN A 182 0.23 13.58 0.05
C GLN A 182 0.73 13.06 -1.29
N ASN A 183 -0.07 13.27 -2.33
CA ASN A 183 0.31 12.95 -3.70
C ASN A 183 1.25 14.03 -4.24
N SER A 184 2.12 13.63 -5.15
CA SER A 184 2.99 14.52 -5.93
C SER A 184 2.48 14.73 -7.35
N VAL A 185 1.51 13.91 -7.79
CA VAL A 185 0.90 13.98 -9.13
C VAL A 185 -0.62 13.75 -9.05
N SER A 186 -1.34 14.09 -10.13
CA SER A 186 -2.78 13.83 -10.32
C SER A 186 -3.03 13.41 -11.77
N VAL A 187 -3.68 12.26 -12.01
CA VAL A 187 -3.94 11.77 -13.38
C VAL A 187 -5.12 12.46 -14.07
N VAL A 188 -5.98 13.13 -13.30
CA VAL A 188 -7.15 13.86 -13.82
C VAL A 188 -6.87 15.35 -14.06
N GLY A 189 -5.60 15.77 -13.90
CA GLY A 189 -5.22 17.18 -13.87
C GLY A 189 -5.53 17.85 -12.54
N GLY A 190 -5.06 19.09 -12.36
CA GLY A 190 -5.22 19.86 -11.13
C GLY A 190 -4.11 19.66 -10.10
N GLN A 191 -4.33 20.16 -8.88
CA GLN A 191 -3.36 20.07 -7.79
C GLN A 191 -3.31 18.64 -7.21
N PRO A 192 -2.13 18.08 -6.92
CA PRO A 192 -2.01 16.80 -6.23
C PRO A 192 -2.79 16.80 -4.90
N ALA A 193 -3.56 15.74 -4.67
CA ALA A 193 -4.38 15.61 -3.47
C ALA A 193 -3.54 15.32 -2.21
N SER A 194 -4.00 15.77 -1.05
CA SER A 194 -3.43 15.42 0.24
C SER A 194 -4.52 15.41 1.31
N GLY A 195 -4.37 14.58 2.34
CA GLY A 195 -5.32 14.56 3.43
C GLY A 195 -5.06 13.48 4.48
N ASN A 196 -6.04 13.31 5.36
CA ASN A 196 -6.05 12.27 6.38
C ASN A 196 -7.07 11.20 5.98
N LEU A 197 -6.64 9.95 5.84
CA LEU A 197 -7.51 8.82 5.54
C LEU A 197 -8.31 8.37 6.77
N GLY A 198 -7.82 8.63 7.98
CA GLY A 198 -8.47 8.22 9.22
C GLY A 198 -7.53 7.49 10.17
N GLN A 199 -8.09 6.54 10.90
CA GLN A 199 -7.38 5.70 11.87
C GLN A 199 -6.89 4.41 11.21
N PHE A 200 -5.90 3.77 11.83
CA PHE A 200 -5.52 2.41 11.48
C PHE A 200 -5.26 1.55 12.72
N TYR A 201 -5.36 0.24 12.51
CA TYR A 201 -5.01 -0.77 13.49
C TYR A 201 -4.45 -2.02 12.81
N ILE A 202 -3.39 -2.59 13.38
CA ILE A 202 -2.85 -3.91 13.04
C ILE A 202 -2.23 -4.54 14.29
N ALA A 203 -2.21 -5.86 14.38
CA ALA A 203 -1.45 -6.54 15.41
C ALA A 203 0.05 -6.28 15.24
N ARG A 204 0.78 -6.02 16.33
CA ARG A 204 2.21 -5.67 16.28
C ARG A 204 3.02 -6.77 15.60
N CYS A 205 2.81 -8.02 16.00
CA CYS A 205 3.54 -9.18 15.48
C CYS A 205 3.28 -9.44 13.99
N ALA A 206 2.20 -8.88 13.43
CA ALA A 206 1.85 -9.07 12.02
C ALA A 206 2.67 -8.14 11.11
N LEU A 207 3.10 -6.99 11.63
CA LEU A 207 3.81 -5.99 10.86
C LEU A 207 5.29 -5.89 11.22
N PHE A 208 5.65 -5.94 12.51
CA PHE A 208 7.01 -5.73 12.97
C PHE A 208 7.71 -7.05 13.28
N GLN A 209 8.87 -7.28 12.65
CA GLN A 209 9.69 -8.50 12.78
C GLN A 209 11.16 -8.16 13.03
#